data_AF-A0A0Q0ETA5-F1
#
_entry.id   AF-A0A0Q0ETA5-F1
#
_cell.length_a   1.000
_cell.length_b   1.000
_cell.length_c   1.000
_cell.angle_alpha   90.00
_cell.angle_beta   90.00
_cell.angle_gamma   90.00
#
_symmetry.space_group_name_H-M   'P 1'
#
loop_
_entity.id
_entity.type
_entity.pdbx_description
1 polymer ?
#
loop_
_entity_poly.entity_id
_entity_poly.type
_entity_poly.pdbx_seq_one_letter_code
_entity_poly.pdbx_strand_id
1 'polypeptide(L)'
;MGNICGTSGSNHVYSPPISPQHASGSSTPVPSASGTMLSLSHEQILSQNYASNIKGKYRTNPRKGPSPRLSDTLMKQALSSVITQEKKRLKSQPKSIAQDIQPPNSMIKNALDQKDSHPFGDCFSDDEFLAIHLYTSCLYRPINHHLRYAPKNDVAPVVEAMKSGLAKLAQYPDYQVSGQLHRGIKQKMDDGEVMSRFKPGNTYRDDAFMSTSTRMDVTEEFTSDVTLHLQSSSAVNIGPFSKNPYEDEALIPPLTPFKVTGLHKQDDRWHVHLNEIAESSDE
;
A
#
# COMPACT_ATOMS: atom_id res chain seq x y z
N MET A 1 -3.34 18.60 -20.80
CA MET A 1 -2.94 19.13 -19.48
C MET A 1 -3.63 18.29 -18.42
N GLY A 2 -3.01 17.18 -18.04
CA GLY A 2 -3.51 16.33 -16.95
C GLY A 2 -3.01 16.89 -15.63
N ASN A 3 -3.90 17.02 -14.64
CA ASN A 3 -3.51 17.34 -13.27
C ASN A 3 -2.75 16.14 -12.70
N ILE A 4 -1.44 16.30 -12.61
CA ILE A 4 -0.49 15.36 -12.01
C ILE A 4 -0.72 15.42 -10.49
N CYS A 5 -0.93 14.26 -9.85
CA CYS A 5 -1.00 14.13 -8.39
C CYS A 5 0.42 14.25 -7.79
N GLY A 6 1.02 15.42 -7.99
CA GLY A 6 2.38 15.76 -7.59
C GLY A 6 2.47 17.26 -7.35
N THR A 7 1.63 17.80 -6.47
CA THR A 7 1.71 19.23 -6.17
C THR A 7 2.94 19.56 -5.34
N SER A 8 3.84 20.29 -5.99
CA SER A 8 4.93 21.08 -5.44
C SER A 8 4.54 21.86 -4.17
N GLY A 9 5.45 21.91 -3.19
CA GLY A 9 5.47 22.93 -2.13
C GLY A 9 5.50 22.44 -0.67
N SER A 10 6.68 22.65 -0.05
CA SER A 10 6.94 22.90 1.38
C SER A 10 7.47 21.76 2.25
N ASN A 11 8.62 22.07 2.84
CA ASN A 11 9.49 21.27 3.70
C ASN A 11 8.84 20.98 5.06
N HIS A 12 8.72 19.71 5.44
CA HIS A 12 8.89 19.32 6.83
C HIS A 12 9.46 17.89 6.92
N VAL A 13 10.67 17.85 7.45
CA VAL A 13 11.47 16.67 7.79
C VAL A 13 10.86 16.05 9.04
N TYR A 14 10.51 14.77 8.98
CA TYR A 14 10.29 13.96 10.16
C TYR A 14 11.43 12.95 10.24
N SER A 15 12.27 13.08 11.27
CA SER A 15 13.30 12.11 11.64
C SER A 15 12.73 11.18 12.71
N PRO A 16 12.55 9.87 12.42
CA PRO A 16 12.18 8.89 13.44
C PRO A 16 13.43 8.22 14.04
N PRO A 17 13.36 7.75 15.31
CA PRO A 17 14.42 6.97 15.94
C PRO A 17 14.39 5.50 15.48
N ILE A 18 15.56 4.87 15.64
CA ILE A 18 15.92 3.49 15.30
C ILE A 18 15.05 2.49 16.09
N SER A 19 14.46 1.49 15.41
CA SER A 19 13.93 0.28 16.07
C SER A 19 15.09 -0.49 16.73
N PRO A 20 15.07 -0.75 18.04
CA PRO A 20 16.18 -1.42 18.70
C PRO A 20 16.26 -2.89 18.28
N GLN A 21 17.48 -3.31 17.90
CA GLN A 21 17.84 -4.72 17.80
C GLN A 21 17.83 -5.33 19.21
N HIS A 22 17.17 -6.47 19.38
CA HIS A 22 17.19 -7.23 20.64
C HIS A 22 18.61 -7.75 20.91
N ALA A 23 19.27 -7.18 21.92
CA ALA A 23 20.46 -7.75 22.54
C ALA A 23 20.06 -8.42 23.86
N SER A 24 20.42 -9.69 24.03
CA SER A 24 20.19 -10.49 25.24
C SER A 24 20.89 -9.88 26.45
N GLY A 25 20.12 -9.59 27.51
CA GLY A 25 20.63 -9.17 28.81
C GLY A 25 19.50 -9.15 29.85
N SER A 26 19.60 -10.05 30.83
CA SER A 26 18.65 -10.28 31.94
C SER A 26 18.53 -9.07 32.89
N SER A 27 17.30 -8.66 33.24
CA SER A 27 16.81 -8.27 34.59
C SER A 27 15.31 -7.92 34.56
N THR A 28 14.64 -8.17 35.69
CA THR A 28 13.20 -8.28 36.01
C THR A 28 12.23 -7.11 35.66
N PRO A 29 10.89 -7.35 35.65
CA PRO A 29 9.92 -6.62 34.84
C PRO A 29 9.25 -5.42 35.53
N VAL A 30 8.89 -4.41 34.73
CA VAL A 30 7.96 -3.31 35.07
C VAL A 30 6.73 -3.49 34.16
N PRO A 31 5.49 -3.35 34.64
CA PRO A 31 4.30 -3.69 33.86
C PRO A 31 4.04 -2.61 32.80
N SER A 32 4.32 -2.92 31.54
CA SER A 32 3.93 -2.09 30.41
C SER A 32 2.49 -2.39 29.99
N ALA A 33 1.75 -1.29 29.81
CA ALA A 33 0.37 -1.26 29.36
C ALA A 33 0.18 -2.07 28.06
N SER A 34 -0.90 -2.85 28.06
CA SER A 34 -1.35 -3.72 26.99
C SER A 34 -1.44 -3.00 25.64
N GLY A 35 -0.40 -3.13 24.82
CA GLY A 35 -0.52 -3.01 23.37
C GLY A 35 -1.24 -4.24 22.86
N THR A 36 -2.50 -4.09 22.44
CA THR A 36 -3.28 -5.18 21.86
C THR A 36 -2.69 -5.52 20.49
N MET A 37 -1.75 -6.47 20.44
CA MET A 37 -1.48 -7.19 19.20
C MET A 37 -2.79 -7.82 18.71
N LEU A 38 -3.05 -7.74 17.41
CA LEU A 38 -4.09 -8.55 16.78
C LEU A 38 -3.85 -10.01 17.15
N SER A 39 -4.84 -10.66 17.77
CA SER A 39 -4.75 -12.11 17.92
C SER A 39 -4.80 -12.71 16.52
N LEU A 40 -3.91 -13.67 16.23
CA LEU A 40 -3.87 -14.44 14.99
C LEU A 40 -5.27 -14.90 14.53
N SER A 41 -6.19 -15.12 15.47
CA SER A 41 -7.58 -15.46 15.19
C SER A 41 -8.39 -14.38 14.46
N HIS A 42 -8.14 -13.09 14.69
CA HIS A 42 -8.89 -12.01 14.02
C HIS A 42 -8.46 -11.84 12.56
N GLU A 43 -7.16 -11.93 12.26
CA GLU A 43 -6.66 -11.94 10.89
C GLU A 43 -7.15 -13.17 10.13
N GLN A 44 -7.14 -14.35 10.77
CA GLN A 44 -7.66 -15.59 10.18
C GLN A 44 -9.15 -15.49 9.84
N ILE A 45 -9.98 -14.87 10.69
CA ILE A 45 -11.42 -14.70 10.44
C ILE A 45 -11.66 -13.75 9.26
N LEU A 46 -10.93 -12.64 9.17
CA LEU A 46 -11.06 -11.71 8.03
C LEU A 46 -10.60 -12.37 6.72
N SER A 47 -9.46 -13.07 6.74
CA SER A 47 -8.93 -13.80 5.59
C SER A 47 -9.90 -14.88 5.08
N GLN A 48 -10.54 -15.64 5.98
CA GLN A 48 -11.56 -16.64 5.63
C GLN A 48 -12.82 -16.02 5.00
N ASN A 49 -13.23 -14.83 5.43
CA ASN A 49 -14.39 -14.12 4.87
C ASN A 49 -14.13 -13.63 3.43
N TYR A 50 -12.89 -13.26 3.10
CA TYR A 50 -12.54 -12.88 1.73
C TYR A 50 -12.38 -14.09 0.81
N ALA A 51 -11.91 -15.23 1.33
CA ALA A 51 -11.80 -16.48 0.57
C ALA A 51 -13.16 -17.12 0.21
N SER A 52 -14.22 -16.86 0.99
CA SER A 52 -15.52 -17.56 0.87
C SER A 52 -16.60 -16.81 0.08
N ASN A 53 -16.38 -15.55 -0.30
CA ASN A 53 -17.37 -14.76 -1.05
C ASN A 53 -17.32 -15.01 -2.57
N ILE A 54 -17.70 -16.22 -2.99
CA ILE A 54 -18.13 -16.52 -4.37
C ILE A 54 -19.49 -17.23 -4.32
N LYS A 55 -20.58 -16.44 -4.31
CA LYS A 55 -21.89 -16.68 -4.96
C LYS A 55 -23.00 -15.89 -4.27
N GLY A 56 -23.78 -15.13 -5.06
CA GLY A 56 -25.09 -14.67 -4.63
C GLY A 56 -25.61 -13.44 -5.38
N LYS A 57 -26.21 -13.63 -6.55
CA LYS A 57 -27.05 -12.60 -7.19
C LYS A 57 -28.39 -12.52 -6.46
N TYR A 58 -28.71 -11.39 -5.84
CA TYR A 58 -30.09 -10.96 -5.64
C TYR A 58 -30.21 -9.44 -5.82
N ARG A 59 -30.82 -9.03 -6.94
CA ARG A 59 -31.29 -7.66 -7.17
C ARG A 59 -32.65 -7.50 -6.49
N THR A 60 -32.78 -6.51 -5.61
CA THR A 60 -34.08 -5.98 -5.16
C THR A 60 -34.10 -4.45 -5.27
N ASN A 61 -35.28 -3.90 -5.55
CA ASN A 61 -35.54 -2.51 -5.96
C ASN A 61 -34.98 -1.43 -4.99
N PRO A 62 -34.61 -0.24 -5.51
CA PRO A 62 -33.92 0.77 -4.72
C PRO A 62 -34.86 1.47 -3.73
N ARG A 63 -34.58 1.34 -2.43
CA ARG A 63 -35.09 2.25 -1.41
C ARG A 63 -34.35 3.59 -1.51
N LYS A 64 -35.08 4.71 -1.36
CA LYS A 64 -34.50 6.05 -1.17
C LYS A 64 -33.79 6.12 0.19
N GLY A 65 -32.54 5.69 0.21
CA GLY A 65 -31.55 5.85 1.27
C GLY A 65 -30.15 5.84 0.63
N PRO A 66 -29.06 6.08 1.39
CA PRO A 66 -27.72 5.81 0.88
C PRO A 66 -27.68 4.37 0.33
N SER A 67 -27.09 4.16 -0.84
CA SER A 67 -26.98 2.81 -1.43
C SER A 67 -26.38 1.86 -0.38
N PRO A 68 -26.97 0.67 -0.14
CA PRO A 68 -26.44 -0.30 0.84
C PRO A 68 -24.94 -0.56 0.64
N ARG A 69 -24.49 -0.56 -0.62
CA ARG A 69 -23.09 -0.75 -1.03
C ARG A 69 -22.10 0.30 -0.49
N LEU A 70 -22.52 1.39 0.16
CA LEU A 70 -21.61 2.45 0.59
C LEU A 70 -21.01 2.24 2.00
N SER A 71 -21.63 1.41 2.85
CA SER A 71 -21.19 1.24 4.25
C SER A 71 -21.58 -0.09 4.88
N ASP A 72 -21.91 -1.09 4.06
CA ASP A 72 -22.41 -2.40 4.46
C ASP A 72 -21.34 -3.36 5.00
N THR A 73 -20.05 -3.09 4.74
CA THR A 73 -18.94 -3.95 5.18
C THR A 73 -18.00 -3.22 6.14
N LEU A 74 -17.31 -4.00 6.98
CA LEU A 74 -16.25 -3.49 7.87
C LEU A 74 -15.13 -2.81 7.08
N MET A 75 -14.84 -3.29 5.87
CA MET A 75 -13.88 -2.66 4.96
C MET A 75 -14.31 -1.25 4.55
N LYS A 76 -15.56 -1.05 4.11
CA LYS A 76 -16.03 0.29 3.70
C LYS A 76 -16.11 1.25 4.89
N GLN A 77 -16.38 0.75 6.09
CA GLN A 77 -16.33 1.53 7.33
C GLN A 77 -14.88 1.94 7.67
N ALA A 78 -13.94 0.99 7.63
CA ALA A 78 -12.52 1.24 7.80
C ALA A 78 -11.99 2.27 6.79
N LEU A 79 -12.30 2.07 5.50
CA LEU A 79 -11.92 2.96 4.42
C LEU A 79 -12.51 4.37 4.60
N SER A 80 -13.77 4.47 5.03
CA SER A 80 -14.39 5.76 5.36
C SER A 80 -13.70 6.49 6.51
N SER A 81 -13.24 5.74 7.54
CA SER A 81 -12.45 6.27 8.63
C SER A 81 -11.10 6.80 8.12
N VAL A 82 -10.38 6.02 7.30
CA VAL A 82 -9.10 6.42 6.70
C VAL A 82 -9.26 7.70 5.87
N ILE A 83 -10.27 7.77 4.99
CA ILE A 83 -10.56 8.97 4.19
C ILE A 83 -10.86 10.18 5.10
N THR A 84 -11.64 9.99 6.17
CA THR A 84 -12.00 11.08 7.08
C THR A 84 -10.78 11.61 7.83
N GLN A 85 -9.93 10.72 8.34
CA GLN A 85 -8.70 11.07 9.03
C GLN A 85 -7.71 11.77 8.08
N GLU A 86 -7.50 11.22 6.89
CA GLU A 86 -6.60 11.80 5.90
C GLU A 86 -7.09 13.17 5.43
N LYS A 87 -8.41 13.33 5.24
CA LYS A 87 -9.00 14.62 4.91
C LYS A 87 -8.77 15.65 6.02
N LYS A 88 -8.88 15.24 7.29
CA LYS A 88 -8.58 16.12 8.43
C LYS A 88 -7.10 16.51 8.44
N ARG A 89 -6.19 15.57 8.19
CA ARG A 89 -4.75 15.81 8.11
C ARG A 89 -4.38 16.75 6.96
N LEU A 90 -5.02 16.60 5.81
CA LEU A 90 -4.76 17.44 4.64
C LEU A 90 -5.34 18.85 4.74
N LYS A 91 -6.36 19.08 5.58
CA LYS A 91 -6.87 20.44 5.86
C LYS A 91 -5.81 21.37 6.47
N SER A 92 -4.82 20.82 7.17
CA SER A 92 -3.71 21.61 7.73
C SER A 92 -2.52 21.74 6.77
N GLN A 93 -2.64 21.25 5.54
CA GLN A 93 -1.62 21.31 4.49
C GLN A 93 -2.00 22.36 3.43
N PRO A 94 -1.04 22.84 2.61
CA PRO A 94 -1.33 23.71 1.48
C PRO A 94 -2.43 23.13 0.58
N LYS A 95 -3.33 24.00 0.08
CA LYS A 95 -4.51 23.59 -0.71
C LYS A 95 -4.16 22.72 -1.93
N SER A 96 -2.98 22.89 -2.50
CA SER A 96 -2.50 22.09 -3.62
C SER A 96 -2.45 20.59 -3.29
N ILE A 97 -2.06 20.23 -2.06
CA ILE A 97 -1.93 18.83 -1.61
C ILE A 97 -3.30 18.20 -1.24
N ALA A 98 -4.30 19.02 -0.95
CA ALA A 98 -5.61 18.58 -0.47
C ALA A 98 -6.68 18.45 -1.58
N GLN A 99 -6.35 18.73 -2.85
CA GLN A 99 -7.33 18.80 -3.94
C GLN A 99 -8.05 17.47 -4.22
N ASP A 100 -7.36 16.34 -4.03
CA ASP A 100 -7.87 15.04 -4.49
C ASP A 100 -8.71 14.28 -3.46
N ILE A 101 -8.77 14.76 -2.20
CA ILE A 101 -9.52 14.07 -1.14
C ILE A 101 -10.95 14.61 -1.00
N GLN A 102 -11.92 13.74 -1.29
CA GLN A 102 -13.35 14.04 -1.22
C GLN A 102 -13.99 13.39 0.02
N PRO A 103 -15.24 13.74 0.41
CA PRO A 103 -15.94 13.02 1.47
C PRO A 103 -16.00 11.50 1.17
N PRO A 104 -16.00 10.63 2.20
CA PRO A 104 -15.99 9.17 2.03
C PRO A 104 -17.05 8.66 1.05
N ASN A 105 -18.31 9.06 1.23
CA ASN A 105 -19.41 8.63 0.37
C ASN A 105 -19.19 8.99 -1.10
N SER A 106 -18.57 10.14 -1.39
CA SER A 106 -18.28 10.56 -2.76
C SER A 106 -17.15 9.72 -3.37
N MET A 107 -16.07 9.48 -2.62
CA MET A 107 -14.96 8.66 -3.11
C MET A 107 -15.39 7.21 -3.35
N ILE A 108 -16.11 6.62 -2.39
CA ILE A 108 -16.60 5.23 -2.50
C ILE A 108 -17.60 5.12 -3.65
N LYS A 109 -18.58 6.02 -3.76
CA LYS A 109 -19.55 5.98 -4.85
C LYS A 109 -18.86 6.08 -6.21
N ASN A 110 -17.96 7.06 -6.40
CA ASN A 110 -17.28 7.25 -7.67
C ASN A 110 -16.42 6.04 -8.05
N ALA A 111 -15.74 5.43 -7.08
CA ALA A 111 -14.96 4.21 -7.30
C ALA A 111 -15.85 3.02 -7.67
N LEU A 112 -17.03 2.86 -7.05
CA LEU A 112 -17.98 1.82 -7.43
C LEU A 112 -18.59 2.06 -8.81
N ASP A 113 -18.88 3.31 -9.19
CA ASP A 113 -19.34 3.63 -10.54
C ASP A 113 -18.25 3.29 -11.58
N GLN A 114 -16.97 3.48 -11.25
CA GLN A 114 -15.84 3.06 -12.08
C GLN A 114 -15.70 1.54 -12.15
N LYS A 115 -15.87 0.83 -11.03
CA LYS A 115 -15.92 -0.63 -11.00
C LYS A 115 -16.99 -1.18 -11.94
N ASP A 116 -18.22 -0.67 -11.81
CA ASP A 116 -19.39 -1.12 -12.57
C ASP A 116 -19.25 -0.85 -14.09
N SER A 117 -18.35 0.06 -14.49
CA SER A 117 -18.03 0.36 -15.89
C SER A 117 -16.73 -0.28 -16.38
N HIS A 118 -15.95 -0.93 -15.51
CA HIS A 118 -14.69 -1.55 -15.85
C HIS A 118 -14.90 -2.97 -16.42
N PRO A 119 -14.31 -3.36 -17.57
CA PRO A 119 -14.50 -4.68 -18.17
C PRO A 119 -14.12 -5.86 -17.25
N PHE A 120 -13.18 -5.65 -16.34
CA PHE A 120 -12.75 -6.62 -15.31
C PHE A 120 -13.31 -6.32 -13.90
N GLY A 121 -14.26 -5.39 -13.76
CA GLY A 121 -14.82 -5.01 -12.47
C GLY A 121 -15.53 -6.17 -11.75
N ASP A 122 -16.11 -7.11 -12.50
CA ASP A 122 -16.82 -8.28 -11.98
C ASP A 122 -15.88 -9.36 -11.39
N CYS A 123 -14.58 -9.31 -11.69
CA CYS A 123 -13.58 -10.20 -11.08
C CYS A 123 -13.39 -9.91 -9.57
N PHE A 124 -13.81 -8.72 -9.13
CA PHE A 124 -13.67 -8.26 -7.76
C PHE A 124 -15.00 -8.16 -7.02
N SER A 125 -14.95 -8.44 -5.72
CA SER A 125 -15.91 -7.86 -4.79
C SER A 125 -15.77 -6.33 -4.78
N ASP A 126 -16.81 -5.63 -4.33
CA ASP A 126 -16.75 -4.18 -4.16
C ASP A 126 -15.60 -3.77 -3.24
N ASP A 127 -15.36 -4.53 -2.16
CA ASP A 127 -14.32 -4.24 -1.17
C ASP A 127 -12.93 -4.36 -1.81
N GLU A 128 -12.63 -5.43 -2.54
CA GLU A 128 -11.32 -5.61 -3.18
C GLU A 128 -11.02 -4.51 -4.21
N PHE A 129 -12.00 -4.18 -5.06
CA PHE A 129 -11.84 -3.11 -6.04
C PHE A 129 -11.62 -1.77 -5.34
N LEU A 130 -12.44 -1.44 -4.33
CA LEU A 130 -12.30 -0.20 -3.57
C LEU A 130 -10.93 -0.10 -2.90
N ALA A 131 -10.41 -1.20 -2.36
CA ALA A 131 -9.12 -1.24 -1.69
C ALA A 131 -7.98 -0.89 -2.65
N ILE A 132 -7.93 -1.57 -3.81
CA ILE A 132 -6.92 -1.34 -4.85
C ILE A 132 -7.08 0.07 -5.44
N HIS A 133 -8.27 0.40 -5.92
CA HIS A 133 -8.52 1.64 -6.64
C HIS A 133 -8.24 2.87 -5.76
N LEU A 134 -8.74 2.89 -4.53
CA LEU A 134 -8.55 4.04 -3.66
C LEU A 134 -7.16 4.06 -3.00
N TYR A 135 -6.45 2.94 -2.90
CA TYR A 135 -5.04 2.93 -2.50
C TYR A 135 -4.19 3.80 -3.43
N THR A 136 -4.41 3.73 -4.75
CA THR A 136 -3.67 4.54 -5.77
C THR A 136 -3.96 6.05 -5.71
N SER A 137 -4.83 6.49 -4.79
CA SER A 137 -5.04 7.91 -4.50
C SER A 137 -4.12 8.40 -3.38
N CYS A 138 -4.41 9.55 -2.75
CA CYS A 138 -3.69 9.98 -1.55
C CYS A 138 -3.71 8.98 -0.36
N LEU A 139 -4.56 7.95 -0.41
CA LEU A 139 -4.72 6.98 0.69
C LEU A 139 -3.58 5.96 0.83
N TYR A 140 -2.69 5.78 -0.17
CA TYR A 140 -1.49 4.95 0.04
C TYR A 140 -0.67 5.44 1.24
N ARG A 141 -0.67 6.75 1.51
CA ARG A 141 0.11 7.37 2.59
C ARG A 141 -0.33 6.88 3.97
N PRO A 142 -1.58 7.10 4.42
CA PRO A 142 -2.02 6.62 5.72
C PRO A 142 -2.00 5.09 5.82
N ILE A 143 -2.32 4.36 4.76
CA ILE A 143 -2.29 2.88 4.76
C ILE A 143 -0.86 2.36 4.96
N ASN A 144 0.11 2.85 4.18
CA ASN A 144 1.50 2.40 4.30
C ASN A 144 2.20 2.95 5.55
N HIS A 145 1.82 4.15 6.01
CA HIS A 145 2.33 4.68 7.28
C HIS A 145 1.88 3.79 8.45
N HIS A 146 0.63 3.35 8.43
CA HIS A 146 0.10 2.46 9.44
C HIS A 146 0.87 1.15 9.50
N LEU A 147 1.07 0.49 8.34
CA LEU A 147 1.79 -0.77 8.24
C LEU A 147 3.24 -0.67 8.75
N ARG A 148 3.92 0.47 8.52
CA ARG A 148 5.33 0.66 8.94
C ARG A 148 5.51 1.11 10.38
N TYR A 149 4.59 1.89 10.95
CA TYR A 149 4.89 2.67 12.16
C TYR A 149 3.81 2.68 13.23
N ALA A 150 2.55 2.44 12.86
CA ALA A 150 1.44 2.62 13.78
C ALA A 150 0.34 1.60 13.51
N PRO A 151 0.62 0.29 13.70
CA PRO A 151 -0.39 -0.75 13.55
C PRO A 151 -1.50 -0.52 14.57
N LYS A 152 -2.62 0.03 14.11
CA LYS A 152 -3.90 0.13 14.80
C LYS A 152 -4.87 -0.87 14.15
N ASN A 153 -5.92 -1.28 14.82
CA ASN A 153 -6.83 -2.27 14.21
C ASN A 153 -7.74 -1.70 13.10
N ASP A 154 -7.67 -0.40 12.78
CA ASP A 154 -8.66 0.29 11.95
C ASP A 154 -8.43 0.21 10.44
N VAL A 155 -7.26 -0.23 9.96
CA VAL A 155 -7.02 -0.42 8.51
C VAL A 155 -6.91 -1.87 8.09
N ALA A 156 -6.89 -2.83 9.03
CA ALA A 156 -6.75 -4.26 8.73
C ALA A 156 -7.78 -4.75 7.69
N PRO A 157 -9.08 -4.38 7.76
CA PRO A 157 -10.03 -4.77 6.72
C PRO A 157 -9.68 -4.25 5.31
N VAL A 158 -9.03 -3.09 5.20
CA VAL A 158 -8.56 -2.52 3.92
C VAL A 158 -7.35 -3.29 3.41
N VAL A 159 -6.39 -3.59 4.28
CA VAL A 159 -5.17 -4.35 3.95
C VAL A 159 -5.52 -5.75 3.47
N GLU A 160 -6.45 -6.43 4.14
CA GLU A 160 -6.89 -7.77 3.76
C GLU A 160 -7.66 -7.78 2.42
N ALA A 161 -8.52 -6.78 2.18
CA ALA A 161 -9.18 -6.62 0.88
C ALA A 161 -8.17 -6.35 -0.25
N MET A 162 -7.12 -5.56 0.02
CA MET A 162 -6.04 -5.35 -0.94
C MET A 162 -5.30 -6.65 -1.23
N LYS A 163 -4.83 -7.38 -0.21
CA LYS A 163 -4.13 -8.67 -0.39
C LYS A 163 -4.99 -9.65 -1.20
N SER A 164 -6.28 -9.78 -0.86
CA SER A 164 -7.22 -10.65 -1.59
C SER A 164 -7.35 -10.24 -3.05
N GLY A 165 -7.52 -8.94 -3.33
CA GLY A 165 -7.61 -8.42 -4.69
C GLY A 165 -6.34 -8.66 -5.51
N LEU A 166 -5.16 -8.42 -4.93
CA LEU A 166 -3.88 -8.68 -5.60
C LEU A 166 -3.69 -10.18 -5.88
N ALA A 167 -4.03 -11.05 -4.93
CA ALA A 167 -3.94 -12.50 -5.10
C ALA A 167 -4.88 -13.02 -6.21
N LYS A 168 -6.04 -12.38 -6.41
CA LYS A 168 -6.92 -12.67 -7.56
C LYS A 168 -6.30 -12.23 -8.88
N LEU A 169 -5.76 -11.01 -8.94
CA LEU A 169 -5.11 -10.50 -10.15
C LEU A 169 -3.89 -11.33 -10.55
N ALA A 170 -3.08 -11.76 -9.58
CA ALA A 170 -1.89 -12.57 -9.82
C ALA A 170 -2.17 -13.91 -10.53
N GLN A 171 -3.42 -14.39 -10.53
CA GLN A 171 -3.83 -15.60 -11.26
C GLN A 171 -3.96 -15.38 -12.78
N TYR A 172 -3.99 -14.14 -13.24
CA TYR A 172 -4.13 -13.77 -14.64
C TYR A 172 -2.77 -13.34 -15.21
N PRO A 173 -2.26 -14.00 -16.26
CA PRO A 173 -0.94 -13.68 -16.83
C PRO A 173 -0.75 -12.21 -17.25
N ASP A 174 -1.81 -11.56 -17.75
CA ASP A 174 -1.76 -10.16 -18.20
C ASP A 174 -1.51 -9.16 -17.05
N TYR A 175 -1.72 -9.59 -15.81
CA TYR A 175 -1.51 -8.78 -14.62
C TYR A 175 -0.23 -9.15 -13.86
N GLN A 176 0.51 -10.18 -14.31
CA GLN A 176 1.83 -10.50 -13.80
C GLN A 176 2.87 -9.59 -14.47
N VAL A 177 3.84 -9.12 -13.70
CA VAL A 177 4.91 -8.26 -14.24
C VAL A 177 6.19 -9.07 -14.43
N SER A 178 6.75 -9.03 -15.64
CA SER A 178 7.98 -9.74 -16.01
C SER A 178 9.20 -8.83 -16.21
N GLY A 179 9.00 -7.51 -16.14
CA GLY A 179 10.05 -6.50 -16.34
C GLY A 179 10.74 -6.07 -15.05
N GLN A 180 11.85 -5.34 -15.20
CA GLN A 180 12.46 -4.63 -14.08
C GLN A 180 11.51 -3.55 -13.57
N LEU A 181 11.40 -3.46 -12.25
CA LEU A 181 10.58 -2.50 -11.54
C LEU A 181 11.45 -1.45 -10.84
N HIS A 182 10.88 -0.27 -10.67
CA HIS A 182 11.55 0.88 -10.09
C HIS A 182 10.70 1.52 -8.99
N ARG A 183 11.38 2.00 -7.95
CA ARG A 183 10.74 2.77 -6.87
C ARG A 183 11.67 3.83 -6.31
N GLY A 184 11.17 5.06 -6.25
CA GLY A 184 11.81 6.16 -5.56
C GLY A 184 11.43 6.17 -4.09
N ILE A 185 12.40 6.42 -3.21
CA ILE A 185 12.14 6.67 -1.80
C ILE A 185 12.22 8.17 -1.55
N LYS A 186 11.07 8.75 -1.18
CA LYS A 186 10.96 10.17 -0.85
C LYS A 186 11.51 10.54 0.53
N GLN A 187 11.55 9.58 1.46
CA GLN A 187 12.11 9.80 2.79
C GLN A 187 13.62 10.06 2.66
N LYS A 188 14.08 11.17 3.23
CA LYS A 188 15.50 11.48 3.35
C LYS A 188 16.19 10.44 4.24
N MET A 189 17.31 9.92 3.78
CA MET A 189 18.18 8.97 4.49
C MET A 189 19.61 9.46 4.31
N ASP A 190 20.41 9.42 5.37
CA ASP A 190 21.85 9.64 5.23
C ASP A 190 22.55 8.39 4.68
N ASP A 191 23.81 8.55 4.23
CA ASP A 191 24.58 7.46 3.64
C ASP A 191 24.74 6.26 4.60
N GLY A 192 24.85 6.51 5.91
CA GLY A 192 24.97 5.45 6.92
C GLY A 192 23.69 4.64 7.07
N GLU A 193 22.54 5.31 7.08
CA GLU A 193 21.22 4.68 7.08
C GLU A 193 21.01 3.82 5.83
N VAL A 194 21.34 4.35 4.65
CA VAL A 194 21.22 3.59 3.39
C VAL A 194 22.09 2.34 3.40
N MET A 195 23.37 2.46 3.75
CA MET A 195 24.30 1.32 3.77
C MET A 195 23.89 0.27 4.80
N SER A 196 23.35 0.69 5.95
CA SER A 196 22.87 -0.22 6.99
C SER A 196 21.61 -0.97 6.54
N ARG A 197 20.63 -0.24 5.99
CA ARG A 197 19.33 -0.78 5.58
C ARG A 197 19.43 -1.67 4.34
N PHE A 198 20.29 -1.30 3.39
CA PHE A 198 20.45 -1.96 2.10
C PHE A 198 21.83 -2.59 1.94
N LYS A 199 22.35 -3.19 3.01
CA LYS A 199 23.63 -3.90 2.96
C LYS A 199 23.54 -5.07 1.96
N PRO A 200 24.39 -5.13 0.92
CA PRO A 200 24.42 -6.25 -0.01
C PRO A 200 24.60 -7.57 0.73
N GLY A 201 23.84 -8.58 0.30
CA GLY A 201 23.78 -9.88 0.98
C GLY A 201 22.73 -9.98 2.07
N ASN A 202 22.15 -8.89 2.57
CA ASN A 202 21.04 -8.97 3.52
C ASN A 202 19.69 -9.20 2.82
N THR A 203 18.72 -9.68 3.58
CA THR A 203 17.31 -9.71 3.17
C THR A 203 16.65 -8.39 3.57
N TYR A 204 15.98 -7.76 2.62
CA TYR A 204 15.16 -6.58 2.78
C TYR A 204 13.67 -6.97 2.72
N ARG A 205 12.88 -6.40 3.63
CA ARG A 205 11.42 -6.46 3.65
C ARG A 205 10.88 -5.06 3.92
N ASP A 206 9.78 -4.69 3.27
CA ASP A 206 9.01 -3.49 3.62
C ASP A 206 7.71 -3.95 4.28
N ASP A 207 7.39 -3.42 5.46
CA ASP A 207 6.15 -3.78 6.18
C ASP A 207 4.90 -3.31 5.43
N ALA A 208 5.04 -2.39 4.47
CA ALA A 208 3.95 -1.85 3.68
C ALA A 208 3.91 -2.40 2.25
N PHE A 209 2.81 -2.13 1.57
CA PHE A 209 2.74 -2.32 0.11
C PHE A 209 3.79 -1.45 -0.57
N MET A 210 4.48 -2.03 -1.54
CA MET A 210 5.52 -1.34 -2.28
C MET A 210 5.00 -0.99 -3.67
N SER A 211 4.60 0.27 -3.85
CA SER A 211 4.25 0.83 -5.16
C SER A 211 5.51 0.99 -6.01
N THR A 212 5.51 0.37 -7.17
CA THR A 212 6.61 0.38 -8.14
C THR A 212 6.07 0.71 -9.53
N SER A 213 6.96 1.00 -10.47
CA SER A 213 6.60 1.19 -11.88
C SER A 213 7.60 0.48 -12.78
N THR A 214 7.16 0.03 -13.95
CA THR A 214 8.06 -0.42 -15.03
C THR A 214 8.74 0.75 -15.74
N ARG A 215 8.37 1.99 -15.39
CA ARG A 215 8.87 3.23 -15.99
C ARG A 215 9.77 4.00 -15.03
N MET A 216 11.01 4.21 -15.47
CA MET A 216 11.98 4.99 -14.69
C MET A 216 11.57 6.46 -14.59
N ASP A 217 11.09 7.06 -15.67
CA ASP A 217 10.71 8.48 -15.72
C ASP A 217 9.62 8.83 -14.70
N VAL A 218 8.63 7.96 -14.54
CA VAL A 218 7.60 8.08 -13.49
C VAL A 218 8.25 8.05 -12.10
N THR A 219 9.23 7.16 -11.90
CA THR A 219 9.86 6.93 -10.60
C THR A 219 10.75 8.11 -10.15
N GLU A 220 11.38 8.79 -11.09
CA GLU A 220 12.26 9.94 -10.80
C GLU A 220 11.50 11.12 -10.19
N GLU A 221 10.20 11.25 -10.47
CA GLU A 221 9.34 12.25 -9.83
C GLU A 221 9.13 11.99 -8.32
N PHE A 222 9.39 10.76 -7.86
CA PHE A 222 9.12 10.31 -6.48
C PHE A 222 10.36 10.13 -5.60
N THR A 223 11.57 10.32 -6.14
CA THR A 223 12.81 10.14 -5.36
C THR A 223 13.46 11.46 -4.98
N SER A 224 14.12 11.48 -3.84
CA SER A 224 15.09 12.54 -3.54
C SER A 224 16.52 12.00 -3.45
N ASP A 225 16.74 10.80 -2.89
CA ASP A 225 18.11 10.29 -2.67
C ASP A 225 18.30 8.78 -2.92
N VAL A 226 17.23 7.97 -2.99
CA VAL A 226 17.36 6.50 -3.12
C VAL A 226 16.38 5.95 -4.14
N THR A 227 16.90 5.19 -5.10
CA THR A 227 16.12 4.45 -6.10
C THR A 227 16.33 2.96 -5.92
N LEU A 228 15.24 2.22 -5.83
CA LEU A 228 15.23 0.76 -5.81
C LEU A 228 15.00 0.25 -7.24
N HIS A 229 15.78 -0.74 -7.64
CA HIS A 229 15.65 -1.50 -8.88
C HIS A 229 15.34 -2.94 -8.51
N LEU A 230 14.16 -3.43 -8.89
CA LEU A 230 13.64 -4.70 -8.42
C LEU A 230 13.41 -5.68 -9.57
N GLN A 231 13.75 -6.94 -9.33
CA GLN A 231 13.20 -8.09 -10.05
C GLN A 231 12.23 -8.79 -9.11
N SER A 232 10.96 -8.87 -9.51
CA SER A 232 9.88 -9.40 -8.66
C SER A 232 9.04 -10.41 -9.42
N SER A 233 8.68 -11.50 -8.74
CA SER A 233 7.73 -12.52 -9.23
C SER A 233 6.33 -12.33 -8.67
N SER A 234 6.20 -11.61 -7.54
CA SER A 234 4.95 -11.35 -6.84
C SER A 234 4.29 -10.02 -7.23
N ALA A 235 4.96 -9.17 -8.01
CA ALA A 235 4.44 -7.88 -8.42
C ALA A 235 3.20 -8.03 -9.32
N VAL A 236 2.16 -7.27 -8.98
CA VAL A 236 0.87 -7.28 -9.70
C VAL A 236 0.66 -5.93 -10.36
N ASN A 237 0.44 -5.94 -11.67
CA ASN A 237 0.05 -4.75 -12.43
C ASN A 237 -1.35 -4.29 -11.96
N ILE A 238 -1.43 -3.09 -11.41
CA ILE A 238 -2.69 -2.48 -10.97
C ILE A 238 -3.05 -1.23 -11.78
N GLY A 239 -2.25 -0.87 -12.79
CA GLY A 239 -2.48 0.28 -13.68
C GLY A 239 -3.91 0.38 -14.19
N PRO A 240 -4.54 -0.69 -14.72
CA PRO A 240 -5.93 -0.67 -15.20
C PRO A 240 -6.97 -0.29 -14.13
N PHE A 241 -6.66 -0.50 -12.85
CA PHE A 241 -7.55 -0.22 -11.72
C PHE A 241 -7.14 1.04 -10.96
N SER A 242 -6.06 1.71 -11.36
CA SER A 242 -5.52 2.89 -10.70
C SER A 242 -6.31 4.16 -11.03
N LYS A 243 -6.28 5.15 -10.13
CA LYS A 243 -6.69 6.52 -10.43
C LYS A 243 -5.74 7.21 -11.41
N ASN A 244 -4.50 6.71 -11.50
CA ASN A 244 -3.44 7.22 -12.37
C ASN A 244 -2.94 6.09 -13.28
N PRO A 245 -3.74 5.63 -14.27
CA PRO A 245 -3.39 4.47 -15.08
C PRO A 245 -2.10 4.65 -15.91
N TYR A 246 -1.65 5.89 -16.12
CA TYR A 246 -0.44 6.21 -16.89
C TYR A 246 0.88 5.98 -16.13
N GLU A 247 0.82 5.64 -14.84
CA GLU A 247 2.01 5.39 -14.02
C GLU A 247 2.60 3.99 -14.22
N ASP A 248 1.92 3.11 -14.97
CA ASP A 248 2.27 1.69 -15.12
C ASP A 248 2.58 1.05 -13.75
N GLU A 249 1.70 1.34 -12.77
CA GLU A 249 1.92 0.95 -11.38
C GLU A 249 1.80 -0.57 -11.23
N ALA A 250 2.85 -1.15 -10.64
CA ALA A 250 2.87 -2.51 -10.15
C ALA A 250 3.02 -2.50 -8.62
N LEU A 251 2.19 -3.28 -7.93
CA LEU A 251 2.16 -3.32 -6.49
C LEU A 251 2.73 -4.65 -5.98
N ILE A 252 3.66 -4.56 -5.05
CA ILE A 252 4.23 -5.72 -4.36
C ILE A 252 3.62 -5.81 -2.95
N PRO A 253 3.15 -7.00 -2.51
CA PRO A 253 2.59 -7.19 -1.18
C PRO A 253 3.57 -6.87 -0.03
N PRO A 254 3.05 -6.51 1.15
CA PRO A 254 3.84 -6.33 2.37
C PRO A 254 4.71 -7.55 2.69
N LEU A 255 5.86 -7.30 3.31
CA LEU A 255 6.79 -8.30 3.81
C LEU A 255 7.39 -9.24 2.75
N THR A 256 7.14 -9.00 1.46
CA THR A 256 7.77 -9.75 0.37
C THR A 256 9.31 -9.69 0.51
N PRO A 257 10.00 -10.84 0.58
CA PRO A 257 11.44 -10.85 0.82
C PRO A 257 12.25 -10.57 -0.46
N PHE A 258 13.21 -9.66 -0.33
CA PHE A 258 14.18 -9.35 -1.38
C PHE A 258 15.60 -9.55 -0.88
N LYS A 259 16.45 -10.18 -1.67
CA LYS A 259 17.89 -10.14 -1.48
C LYS A 259 18.43 -8.82 -2.01
N VAL A 260 19.23 -8.12 -1.20
CA VAL A 260 20.00 -6.97 -1.70
C VAL A 260 21.20 -7.48 -2.48
N THR A 261 21.20 -7.27 -3.79
CA THR A 261 22.23 -7.79 -4.71
C THR A 261 23.27 -6.75 -5.09
N GLY A 262 22.95 -5.46 -4.95
CA GLY A 262 23.87 -4.37 -5.25
C GLY A 262 23.48 -3.08 -4.56
N LEU A 263 24.47 -2.28 -4.19
CA LEU A 263 24.31 -0.96 -3.62
C LEU A 263 25.45 -0.09 -4.14
N HIS A 264 25.12 1.01 -4.83
CA HIS A 264 26.10 1.98 -5.29
C HIS A 264 25.50 3.38 -5.36
N LYS A 265 26.36 4.40 -5.38
CA LYS A 265 25.96 5.81 -5.46
C LYS A 265 26.37 6.38 -6.81
N GLN A 266 25.44 7.05 -7.49
CA GLN A 266 25.65 7.72 -8.78
C GLN A 266 24.94 9.07 -8.74
N ASP A 267 25.63 10.15 -9.13
CA ASP A 267 25.06 11.51 -9.20
C ASP A 267 24.37 11.95 -7.88
N ASP A 268 25.02 11.62 -6.75
CA ASP A 268 24.54 11.81 -5.37
C ASP A 268 23.26 11.04 -4.98
N ARG A 269 22.81 10.12 -5.84
CA ARG A 269 21.67 9.22 -5.62
C ARG A 269 22.14 7.80 -5.36
N TRP A 270 21.56 7.15 -4.36
CA TRP A 270 21.76 5.73 -4.11
C TRP A 270 20.89 4.88 -5.01
N HIS A 271 21.52 3.86 -5.59
CA HIS A 271 20.89 2.85 -6.43
C HIS A 271 21.02 1.50 -5.73
N VAL A 272 19.87 0.92 -5.38
CA VAL A 272 19.77 -0.37 -4.68
C VAL A 272 19.18 -1.40 -5.63
N HIS A 273 19.87 -2.53 -5.80
CA HIS A 273 19.37 -3.66 -6.58
C HIS A 273 18.80 -4.73 -5.66
N LEU A 274 17.58 -5.14 -5.95
CA LEU A 274 16.80 -6.09 -5.15
C LEU A 274 16.29 -7.21 -6.05
N ASN A 275 16.50 -8.45 -5.64
CA ASN A 275 15.90 -9.62 -6.29
C ASN A 275 14.96 -10.31 -5.31
N GLU A 276 13.70 -10.49 -5.69
CA GLU A 276 12.74 -11.25 -4.90
C GLU A 276 13.28 -12.67 -4.69
N ILE A 277 13.12 -13.18 -3.47
CA ILE A 277 13.48 -14.55 -3.12
C ILE A 277 12.23 -15.29 -2.66
N ALA A 278 12.22 -16.61 -2.82
CA ALA A 278 11.17 -17.41 -2.21
C ALA A 278 11.23 -17.27 -0.69
N GLU A 279 10.08 -17.28 -0.03
CA GLU A 279 10.01 -17.36 1.41
C GLU A 279 10.57 -18.71 1.84
N SER A 280 11.75 -18.72 2.49
CA SER A 280 12.31 -19.95 3.04
C SER A 280 11.39 -20.42 4.16
N SER A 281 10.90 -21.65 4.07
CA SER A 281 10.01 -22.28 5.06
C SER A 281 10.67 -22.60 6.41
N ASP A 282 11.83 -22.02 6.68
CA ASP A 282 12.65 -22.31 7.86
C ASP A 282 12.84 -21.05 8.71
N GLU A 283 11.95 -20.88 9.70
CA GLU A 283 12.24 -20.37 11.05
C GLU A 283 11.14 -20.79 12.02
#